data_AF-A0A6N7ZQA6-F1
#
_entry.id   AF-A0A6N7ZQA6-F1
#
_cell.length_a   1.000
_cell.length_b   1.000
_cell.length_c   1.000
_cell.angle_alpha   90.00
_cell.angle_beta   90.00
_cell.angle_gamma   90.00
#
_symmetry.space_group_name_H-M   'P 1'
#
loop_
_entity.id
_entity.type
_entity.pdbx_description
1 polymer ?
#
loop_
_entity_poly.entity_id
_entity_poly.type
_entity_poly.pdbx_seq_one_letter_code
_entity_poly.pdbx_strand_id
1 'polypeptide(L)'
;MTTKINPQFLKSIHTEINDALKTIAEKHNVHMVTGNGSYEVDQTSGHLKLEINQIAANGEVITDEVKNLRRYHPDTENRTVVLGGVTHKVVGYSTRARKNPFIIKDPRGKKYTARYEVVMSQMDKMMT
;
A
#
# COMPACT_ATOMS: atom_id res chain seq x y z
N MET A 1 -13.22 -36.55 -0.72
CA MET A 1 -13.58 -35.27 -1.33
C MET A 1 -12.31 -34.56 -1.73
N THR A 2 -12.24 -33.97 -2.92
CA THR A 2 -11.08 -33.20 -3.38
C THR A 2 -11.37 -31.71 -3.22
N THR A 3 -10.52 -31.00 -2.47
CA THR A 3 -10.63 -29.55 -2.30
C THR A 3 -10.29 -28.85 -3.62
N LYS A 4 -11.09 -27.85 -4.01
CA LYS A 4 -10.85 -27.04 -5.21
C LYS A 4 -10.21 -25.71 -4.84
N ILE A 5 -9.12 -25.35 -5.51
CA ILE A 5 -8.43 -24.08 -5.31
C ILE A 5 -9.15 -23.01 -6.13
N ASN A 6 -9.99 -22.23 -5.45
CA ASN A 6 -10.84 -21.21 -6.06
C ASN A 6 -10.76 -19.88 -5.27
N PRO A 7 -11.40 -18.78 -5.73
CA PRO A 7 -11.31 -17.49 -5.06
C PRO A 7 -11.75 -17.51 -3.60
N GLN A 8 -12.77 -18.30 -3.25
CA GLN A 8 -13.29 -18.38 -1.89
C GLN A 8 -12.31 -19.11 -0.97
N PHE A 9 -11.72 -20.21 -1.44
CA PHE A 9 -10.70 -20.94 -0.72
C PHE A 9 -9.46 -20.07 -0.47
N LEU A 10 -8.97 -19.37 -1.51
CA LEU A 10 -7.83 -18.47 -1.38
C LEU A 10 -8.10 -17.33 -0.39
N LYS A 11 -9.32 -16.78 -0.34
CA LYS A 11 -9.69 -15.76 0.67
C LYS A 11 -9.65 -16.30 2.11
N SER A 12 -10.10 -17.54 2.32
CA SER A 12 -10.02 -18.18 3.65
C SER A 12 -8.58 -18.33 4.08
N ILE A 13 -7.76 -18.97 3.24
CA ILE A 13 -6.33 -19.18 3.52
C ILE A 13 -5.58 -17.86 3.65
N HIS A 14 -5.92 -16.84 2.87
CA HIS A 14 -5.32 -15.51 2.97
C HIS A 14 -5.51 -14.91 4.37
N THR A 15 -6.71 -15.06 4.95
CA THR A 15 -7.01 -14.60 6.31
C THR A 15 -6.19 -15.37 7.33
N GLU A 16 -6.21 -16.70 7.26
CA GLU A 16 -5.49 -17.58 8.18
C GLU A 16 -3.97 -17.39 8.14
N ILE A 17 -3.39 -17.23 6.94
CA ILE A 17 -1.97 -16.94 6.77
C ILE A 17 -1.64 -15.57 7.37
N ASN A 18 -2.44 -14.53 7.11
CA ASN A 18 -2.17 -13.21 7.66
C ASN A 18 -2.23 -13.21 9.20
N ASP A 19 -3.12 -14.00 9.79
CA ASP A 19 -3.16 -14.17 11.24
C ASP A 19 -1.90 -14.87 11.77
N ALA A 20 -1.44 -15.93 11.10
CA ALA A 20 -0.19 -16.61 11.46
C ALA A 20 1.05 -15.72 11.28
N LEU A 21 1.07 -14.85 10.26
CA LEU A 21 2.18 -13.95 9.97
C LEU A 21 2.37 -12.87 11.05
N LYS A 22 1.33 -12.50 11.81
CA LYS A 22 1.42 -11.47 12.87
C LYS A 22 2.52 -11.80 13.88
N THR A 23 2.57 -13.04 14.36
CA THR A 23 3.57 -13.48 15.35
C THR A 23 5.00 -13.38 14.81
N ILE A 24 5.19 -13.69 13.52
CA ILE A 24 6.51 -13.62 12.87
C ILE A 24 6.90 -12.16 12.65
N ALA A 25 5.95 -11.34 12.20
CA ALA A 25 6.11 -9.91 11.98
C ALA A 25 6.56 -9.20 13.26
N GLU A 26 5.90 -9.48 14.39
CA GLU A 26 6.23 -8.94 15.70
C GLU A 26 7.63 -9.35 16.17
N LYS A 27 7.96 -10.65 16.05
CA LYS A 27 9.27 -11.18 16.45
C LYS A 27 10.44 -10.49 15.73
N HIS A 28 10.24 -10.14 14.46
CA HIS A 28 11.29 -9.56 13.62
C HIS A 28 11.15 -8.05 13.41
N ASN A 29 10.17 -7.41 14.05
CA ASN A 29 9.85 -5.98 13.89
C ASN A 29 9.72 -5.55 12.41
N VAL A 30 8.97 -6.34 11.64
CA VAL A 30 8.68 -6.09 10.23
C VAL A 30 7.17 -6.12 9.99
N HIS A 31 6.72 -5.54 8.89
CA HIS A 31 5.34 -5.70 8.43
C HIS A 31 5.28 -6.84 7.41
N MET A 32 4.50 -7.88 7.69
CA MET A 32 4.29 -9.01 6.80
C MET A 32 2.82 -9.15 6.44
N VAL A 33 2.53 -9.29 5.15
CA VAL A 33 1.17 -9.55 4.64
C VAL A 33 1.24 -10.44 3.41
N THR A 34 0.17 -11.19 3.16
CA THR A 34 -0.05 -11.81 1.85
C THR A 34 -0.65 -10.78 0.89
N GLY A 35 0.01 -10.59 -0.24
CA GLY A 35 -0.42 -9.74 -1.34
C GLY A 35 -1.38 -10.46 -2.30
N ASN A 36 -1.30 -10.11 -3.58
CA ASN A 36 -2.17 -10.68 -4.61
C ASN A 36 -2.04 -12.21 -4.70
N GLY A 37 -3.16 -12.84 -5.02
CA GLY A 37 -3.25 -14.27 -5.28
C GLY A 37 -3.77 -14.60 -6.67
N SER A 38 -3.42 -15.78 -7.17
CA SER A 38 -3.96 -16.36 -8.40
C SER A 38 -4.23 -17.85 -8.20
N TYR A 39 -5.08 -18.43 -9.05
CA TYR A 39 -5.38 -19.85 -9.09
C TYR A 39 -5.48 -20.29 -10.55
N GLU A 40 -5.18 -21.56 -10.80
CA GLU A 40 -5.30 -22.16 -12.13
C GLU A 40 -6.76 -22.39 -12.51
N VAL A 41 -7.03 -22.36 -13.82
CA VAL A 41 -8.40 -22.54 -14.34
C VAL A 41 -8.97 -23.92 -13.97
N ASP A 42 -8.11 -24.94 -13.90
CA ASP A 42 -8.46 -26.30 -13.49
C ASP A 42 -8.66 -26.46 -11.97
N GLN A 43 -8.42 -25.39 -11.20
CA GLN A 43 -8.59 -25.32 -9.75
C GLN A 43 -7.73 -26.31 -8.96
N THR A 44 -6.60 -26.75 -9.53
CA THR A 44 -5.68 -27.69 -8.88
C THR A 44 -4.63 -27.00 -8.03
N SER A 45 -4.28 -25.76 -8.37
CA SER A 45 -3.22 -25.01 -7.70
C SER A 45 -3.51 -23.51 -7.63
N GLY A 46 -2.80 -22.83 -6.74
CA GLY A 46 -2.86 -21.38 -6.60
C GLY A 46 -1.63 -20.85 -5.87
N HIS A 47 -1.42 -19.56 -6.01
CA HIS A 47 -0.26 -18.85 -5.47
C HIS A 47 -0.71 -17.62 -4.70
N LEU A 48 0.00 -17.29 -3.64
CA LEU A 48 -0.12 -16.04 -2.89
C LEU A 48 1.25 -15.39 -2.82
N LYS A 49 1.32 -14.09 -3.11
CA LYS A 49 2.55 -13.32 -2.92
C LYS A 49 2.75 -13.04 -1.42
N LEU A 50 3.95 -13.26 -0.90
CA LEU A 50 4.32 -12.79 0.44
C LEU A 50 5.03 -11.44 0.31
N GLU A 51 4.62 -10.47 1.12
CA GLU A 51 5.24 -9.14 1.18
C GLU A 51 5.80 -8.90 2.58
N ILE A 52 7.06 -8.47 2.62
CA ILE A 52 7.80 -8.20 3.86
C ILE A 52 8.40 -6.81 3.72
N ASN A 53 8.02 -5.91 4.62
CA ASN A 53 8.44 -4.52 4.61
C ASN A 53 9.05 -4.12 5.96
N GLN A 54 10.05 -3.25 5.92
CA GLN A 54 10.63 -2.66 7.12
C GLN A 54 9.62 -1.71 7.80
N ILE A 55 9.62 -1.70 9.13
CA ILE A 55 8.97 -0.66 9.93
C ILE A 55 10.05 0.35 10.33
N ALA A 56 9.87 1.62 9.96
CA ALA A 56 10.76 2.71 10.36
C ALA A 56 10.58 3.07 11.85
N ALA A 57 11.53 3.83 12.41
CA ALA A 57 11.51 4.20 13.83
C ALA A 57 10.26 4.97 14.27
N ASN A 58 9.59 5.66 13.33
CA ASN A 58 8.33 6.37 13.56
C ASN A 58 7.08 5.47 13.42
N GLY A 59 7.25 4.15 13.26
CA GLY A 59 6.17 3.18 13.06
C GLY A 59 5.63 3.10 11.63
N GLU A 60 6.21 3.81 10.66
CA GLU A 60 5.77 3.77 9.27
C GLU A 60 6.27 2.50 8.56
N VAL A 61 5.37 1.83 7.84
CA VAL A 61 5.73 0.70 6.96
C VAL A 61 6.34 1.24 5.67
N ILE A 62 7.60 0.89 5.41
CA ILE A 62 8.35 1.35 4.23
C ILE A 62 8.04 0.46 3.03
N THR A 63 6.97 0.80 2.31
CA THR A 63 6.63 0.15 1.04
C THR A 63 7.44 0.74 -0.12
N ASP A 64 7.38 0.10 -1.29
CA ASP A 64 8.04 0.60 -2.49
C ASP A 64 7.50 1.97 -2.93
N GLU A 65 6.22 2.26 -2.72
CA GLU A 65 5.64 3.57 -3.01
C GLU A 65 6.17 4.66 -2.09
N VAL A 66 6.46 4.35 -0.82
CA VAL A 66 7.13 5.28 0.10
C VAL A 66 8.56 5.54 -0.38
N LYS A 67 9.29 4.49 -0.75
CA LYS A 67 10.67 4.64 -1.29
C LYS A 67 10.67 5.48 -2.57
N ASN A 68 9.71 5.27 -3.45
CA ASN A 68 9.57 6.04 -4.69
C ASN A 68 9.21 7.50 -4.39
N LEU A 69 8.34 7.77 -3.42
CA LEU A 69 8.01 9.13 -3.00
C LEU A 69 9.28 9.87 -2.55
N ARG A 70 10.05 9.25 -1.66
CA ARG A 70 11.32 9.79 -1.16
C ARG A 70 12.33 10.04 -2.28
N ARG A 71 12.36 9.15 -3.27
CA ARG A 71 13.32 9.23 -4.38
C ARG A 71 12.97 10.32 -5.39
N TYR A 72 11.70 10.43 -5.78
CA TYR A 72 11.28 11.27 -6.90
C TYR A 72 10.62 12.58 -6.48
N HIS A 73 10.02 12.61 -5.30
CA HIS A 73 9.30 13.78 -4.76
C HIS A 73 9.58 13.97 -3.26
N PRO A 74 10.86 14.07 -2.84
CA PRO A 74 11.23 14.18 -1.43
C PRO A 74 10.52 15.32 -0.70
N ASP A 75 10.33 16.47 -1.37
CA ASP A 75 9.72 17.66 -0.78
C ASP A 75 8.24 17.50 -0.45
N THR A 76 7.60 16.47 -1.00
CA THR A 76 6.19 16.15 -0.76
C THR A 76 5.99 15.17 0.39
N GLU A 77 7.07 14.56 0.90
CA GLU A 77 6.97 13.57 1.96
C GLU A 77 6.36 14.19 3.22
N ASN A 78 5.36 13.50 3.79
CA ASN A 78 4.62 13.93 4.98
C ASN A 78 3.87 15.27 4.88
N ARG A 79 3.89 15.93 3.71
CA ARG A 79 3.09 17.13 3.47
C ARG A 79 1.62 16.79 3.36
N THR A 80 0.78 17.79 3.63
CA THR A 80 -0.66 17.70 3.52
C THR A 80 -1.18 18.52 2.34
N VAL A 81 -2.15 17.98 1.61
CA VAL A 81 -2.87 18.68 0.53
C VAL A 81 -4.36 18.71 0.83
N VAL A 82 -5.05 19.76 0.39
CA VAL A 82 -6.51 19.87 0.53
C VAL A 82 -7.15 19.54 -0.82
N LEU A 83 -7.95 18.48 -0.84
CA LEU A 83 -8.66 18.01 -2.04
C LEU A 83 -10.13 17.80 -1.69
N GLY A 84 -11.01 18.47 -2.44
CA GLY A 84 -12.46 18.40 -2.18
C GLY A 84 -12.84 18.85 -0.77
N GLY A 85 -12.10 19.81 -0.19
CA GLY A 85 -12.32 20.29 1.19
C GLY A 85 -11.81 19.37 2.30
N VAL A 86 -11.15 18.25 1.96
CA VAL A 86 -10.57 17.32 2.93
C VAL A 86 -9.05 17.37 2.88
N THR A 87 -8.43 17.46 4.05
CA THR A 87 -6.98 17.42 4.23
C THR A 87 -6.48 15.99 4.13
N HIS A 88 -5.53 15.74 3.24
CA HIS A 88 -4.91 14.45 3.05
C HIS A 88 -3.40 14.54 3.20
N LYS A 89 -2.76 13.50 3.74
CA LYS A 89 -1.32 13.37 3.80
C LYS A 89 -0.80 12.67 2.55
N VAL A 90 0.28 13.16 1.93
CA VAL A 90 0.97 12.44 0.86
C VAL A 90 1.82 11.33 1.47
N VAL A 91 1.58 10.09 1.05
CA VAL A 91 2.14 8.87 1.69
C VAL A 91 2.79 7.89 0.72
N GLY A 92 2.76 8.17 -0.58
CA GLY A 92 3.45 7.32 -1.55
C GLY A 92 3.39 7.86 -2.97
N TYR A 93 4.21 7.26 -3.84
CA TYR A 93 4.26 7.58 -5.25
C TYR A 93 4.40 6.28 -6.08
N SER A 94 3.50 6.09 -7.04
CA SER A 94 3.53 4.98 -7.98
C SER A 94 4.10 5.43 -9.32
N THR A 95 5.32 5.01 -9.62
CA THR A 95 6.00 5.30 -10.90
C THR A 95 5.31 4.68 -12.11
N ARG A 96 4.47 3.66 -11.90
CA ARG A 96 3.73 2.98 -12.96
C ARG A 96 2.41 3.67 -13.30
N ALA A 97 1.83 4.42 -12.36
CA ALA A 97 0.52 5.03 -12.54
C ALA A 97 0.63 6.42 -13.20
N ARG A 98 0.41 6.48 -14.52
CA ARG A 98 0.62 7.73 -15.28
C ARG A 98 -0.32 8.88 -14.90
N LYS A 99 -1.62 8.59 -14.71
CA LYS A 99 -2.65 9.63 -14.49
C LYS A 99 -2.72 10.10 -13.04
N ASN A 100 -2.68 9.15 -12.10
CA ASN A 100 -2.81 9.41 -10.67
C ASN A 100 -1.64 8.75 -9.91
N PRO A 101 -0.40 9.27 -10.02
CA PRO A 101 0.77 8.62 -9.44
C PRO A 101 0.86 8.80 -7.92
N PHE A 102 0.34 9.89 -7.35
CA PHE A 102 0.44 10.12 -5.92
C PHE A 102 -0.56 9.28 -5.13
N ILE A 103 -0.12 8.79 -3.97
CA ILE A 103 -0.97 8.13 -3.00
C ILE A 103 -1.12 9.06 -1.81
N ILE A 104 -2.37 9.37 -1.48
CA ILE A 104 -2.75 10.24 -0.38
C ILE A 104 -3.58 9.48 0.64
N LYS A 105 -3.51 9.87 1.90
CA LYS A 105 -4.21 9.25 3.02
C LYS A 105 -5.09 10.29 3.71
N ASP A 106 -6.37 10.01 3.86
CA ASP A 106 -7.29 10.87 4.59
C ASP A 106 -7.10 10.73 6.13
N PRO A 107 -7.75 11.57 6.95
CA PRO A 107 -7.63 11.50 8.40
C PRO A 107 -8.18 10.21 9.01
N ARG A 108 -9.07 9.51 8.30
CA ARG A 108 -9.62 8.20 8.70
C ARG A 108 -8.69 7.04 8.32
N GLY A 109 -7.59 7.36 7.65
CA GLY A 109 -6.56 6.43 7.24
C GLY A 109 -6.80 5.72 5.91
N LYS A 110 -7.86 6.07 5.18
CA LYS A 110 -8.14 5.52 3.86
C LYS A 110 -7.23 6.14 2.81
N LYS A 111 -6.70 5.29 1.93
CA LYS A 111 -5.78 5.68 0.85
C LYS A 111 -6.55 5.93 -0.45
N TYR A 112 -6.13 6.96 -1.19
CA TYR A 112 -6.63 7.32 -2.51
C TYR A 112 -5.47 7.62 -3.46
N THR A 113 -5.72 7.56 -4.77
CA THR A 113 -4.77 8.02 -5.78
C THR A 113 -5.13 9.43 -6.24
N ALA A 114 -4.12 10.26 -6.50
CA ALA A 114 -4.29 11.65 -6.88
C ALA A 114 -3.46 12.01 -8.12
N ARG A 115 -3.98 12.93 -8.93
CA ARG A 115 -3.30 13.45 -10.12
C ARG A 115 -2.05 14.21 -9.74
N TYR A 116 -1.01 14.06 -10.56
CA TYR A 116 0.27 14.75 -10.38
C TYR A 116 0.11 16.26 -10.23
N GLU A 117 -0.51 16.89 -11.23
CA GLU A 117 -0.68 18.34 -11.33
C GLU A 117 -1.44 18.91 -10.13
N VAL A 118 -2.45 18.18 -9.65
CA VAL A 118 -3.29 18.62 -8.53
C VAL A 118 -2.51 18.64 -7.23
N VAL A 119 -1.69 17.60 -6.97
CA VAL A 119 -0.86 17.54 -5.77
C VAL A 119 0.20 18.63 -5.82
N MET A 120 0.92 18.76 -6.94
CA MET A 120 2.00 19.76 -7.06
C MET A 120 1.47 21.20 -6.96
N SER A 121 0.33 21.51 -7.61
CA SER A 121 -0.28 22.84 -7.49
C SER A 121 -0.66 23.21 -6.06
N GLN A 122 -1.08 22.24 -5.23
CA GLN A 122 -1.34 22.50 -3.82
C GLN A 122 -0.04 22.74 -3.04
N MET A 123 1.04 22.04 -3.37
CA MET A 123 2.34 22.26 -2.72
C MET A 123 2.88 23.66 -3.01
N ASP A 124 2.80 24.12 -4.26
CA ASP A 124 3.29 25.44 -4.65
C ASP A 124 2.56 26.57 -3.91
N LYS A 125 1.24 26.43 -3.74
CA LYS A 125 0.42 27.39 -2.96
C LYS A 125 0.79 27.48 -1.50
N MET A 126 1.41 26.43 -0.93
CA MET A 126 1.83 26.42 0.48
C MET A 126 3.23 27.00 0.68
N MET A 127 4.00 27.19 -0.39
CA MET A 127 5.34 27.77 -0.37
C MET A 127 5.36 29.27 -0.68
N THR A 128 4.20 29.84 -1.03
CA THR A 128 4.00 31.28 -1.30
C THR A 128 3.33 31.93 -0.09
#